data_AF-A0A106BB33-F1
#
_entry.id   AF-A0A106BB33-F1
#
_cell.length_a   1.000
_cell.length_b   1.000
_cell.length_c   1.000
_cell.angle_alpha   90.00
_cell.angle_beta   90.00
_cell.angle_gamma   90.00
#
_symmetry.space_group_name_H-M   'P 1'
#
loop_
_entity.id
_entity.type
_entity.pdbx_description
1 polymer ?
#
loop_
_entity_poly.entity_id
_entity_poly.type
_entity_poly.pdbx_seq_one_letter_code
_entity_poly.pdbx_strand_id
1 'polypeptide(L)'
;GIMGLPWMSYFEGSTNEVPEAPYAIPFGQARVVREGSDLTIVTLSQMVQKAVIASDELDREGISAEIIDLRTIVPLDRAAVLASVRKTGRLLIADEDYLSFGLSGEISALIAENLDTVPLKAPVRRLAVPDVPIPY
;
A
#
# COMPACT_ATOMS: atom_id res chain seq x y z
N GLY A 1 16.62 -10.76 -16.83
CA GLY A 1 15.33 -10.30 -16.29
C GLY A 1 14.94 -11.16 -15.12
N ILE A 2 13.72 -10.96 -14.63
CA ILE A 2 13.14 -11.71 -13.50
C ILE A 2 13.18 -13.22 -13.82
N MET A 3 13.53 -14.05 -12.83
CA MET A 3 13.61 -15.52 -12.96
C MET A 3 14.56 -16.02 -14.08
N GLY A 4 15.55 -15.23 -14.48
CA GLY A 4 16.48 -15.59 -15.56
C GLY A 4 15.92 -15.39 -16.97
N LEU A 5 14.69 -14.87 -17.11
CA LEU A 5 14.04 -14.63 -18.40
C LEU A 5 14.41 -13.22 -18.93
N PRO A 6 15.07 -13.09 -20.09
CA PRO A 6 15.57 -11.80 -20.58
C PRO A 6 14.48 -10.77 -20.89
N TRP A 7 13.30 -11.23 -21.33
CA TRP A 7 12.18 -10.38 -21.72
C TRP A 7 11.35 -9.86 -20.53
N MET A 8 11.55 -10.41 -19.33
CA MET A 8 10.90 -9.93 -18.11
C MET A 8 11.80 -8.89 -17.43
N SER A 9 11.64 -7.62 -17.82
CA SER A 9 12.37 -6.51 -17.21
C SER A 9 11.94 -6.29 -15.76
N TYR A 10 12.89 -5.84 -14.94
CA TYR A 10 12.59 -5.32 -13.62
C TYR A 10 11.70 -4.09 -13.75
N PHE A 11 10.73 -3.96 -12.85
CA PHE A 11 9.93 -2.74 -12.74
C PHE A 11 10.83 -1.58 -12.28
N GLU A 12 10.56 -0.37 -12.75
CA GLU A 12 11.29 0.82 -12.31
C GLU A 12 11.16 1.00 -10.79
N GLY A 13 12.27 1.26 -10.09
CA GLY A 13 12.28 1.32 -8.61
C GLY A 13 12.30 -0.03 -7.88
N SER A 14 12.31 -1.16 -8.59
CA SER A 14 12.41 -2.49 -7.94
C SER A 14 13.83 -2.89 -7.50
N THR A 15 14.85 -2.11 -7.88
CA THR A 15 16.24 -2.27 -7.42
C THR A 15 16.56 -1.18 -6.39
N ASN A 16 17.00 -1.58 -5.21
CA ASN A 16 17.37 -0.68 -4.12
C ASN A 16 18.67 -1.13 -3.46
N GLU A 17 19.37 -0.20 -2.82
CA GLU A 17 20.55 -0.55 -2.00
C GLU A 17 20.14 -1.40 -0.80
N VAL A 18 20.92 -2.44 -0.53
CA VAL A 18 20.73 -3.34 0.61
C VAL A 18 22.01 -3.31 1.46
N PRO A 19 21.91 -3.09 2.79
CA PRO A 19 23.07 -3.14 3.66
C PRO A 19 23.81 -4.48 3.57
N GLU A 20 25.15 -4.44 3.54
CA GLU A 20 25.98 -5.67 3.54
C GLU A 20 25.89 -6.43 4.85
N ALA A 21 25.74 -5.70 5.96
CA ALA A 21 25.59 -6.29 7.28
C ALA A 21 24.18 -6.86 7.48
N PRO A 22 24.03 -7.99 8.19
CA PRO A 22 22.72 -8.52 8.55
C PRO A 22 21.92 -7.50 9.38
N TYR A 23 20.64 -7.36 9.05
CA TYR A 23 19.69 -6.53 9.79
C TYR A 23 18.35 -7.26 9.92
N ALA A 24 17.52 -6.79 10.85
CA ALA A 24 16.17 -7.29 11.06
C ALA A 24 15.18 -6.14 11.03
N ILE A 25 13.96 -6.44 10.58
CA ILE A 25 12.82 -5.51 10.61
C ILE A 25 11.79 -6.09 11.59
N PRO A 26 11.16 -5.28 12.45
CA PRO A 26 10.13 -5.76 13.37
C PRO A 26 8.96 -6.41 12.62
N PHE A 27 8.58 -7.61 13.07
CA PHE A 27 7.43 -8.33 12.55
C PHE A 27 6.13 -7.72 13.05
N GLY A 28 5.09 -7.65 12.20
CA GLY A 28 3.82 -7.03 12.57
C GLY A 28 3.85 -5.51 12.66
N GLN A 29 4.88 -4.86 12.09
CA GLN A 29 5.00 -3.40 12.06
C GLN A 29 5.06 -2.88 10.61
N ALA A 30 4.10 -2.02 10.27
CA ALA A 30 4.05 -1.36 8.97
C ALA A 30 5.16 -0.29 8.84
N ARG A 31 5.51 0.06 7.60
CA ARG A 31 6.40 1.19 7.29
C ARG A 31 5.59 2.34 6.70
N VAL A 32 5.81 3.55 7.21
CA VAL A 32 5.53 4.74 6.40
C VAL A 32 6.66 4.89 5.39
N VAL A 33 6.37 4.62 4.12
CA VAL A 33 7.35 4.70 3.03
C VAL A 33 7.56 6.16 2.60
N ARG A 34 6.46 6.92 2.59
CA ARG A 34 6.41 8.34 2.27
C ARG A 34 5.38 8.98 3.18
N GLU A 35 5.73 10.09 3.81
CA GLU A 35 4.79 10.91 4.59
C GLU A 35 3.91 11.74 3.65
N GLY A 36 2.65 11.91 4.02
CA GLY A 36 1.73 12.79 3.28
C GLY A 36 0.52 13.24 4.09
N SER A 37 -0.31 14.10 3.49
CA SER A 37 -1.43 14.76 4.19
C SER A 37 -2.79 14.66 3.52
N ASP A 38 -2.88 14.34 2.23
CA ASP A 38 -4.14 14.43 1.48
C ASP A 38 -4.82 13.10 1.24
N LEU A 39 -4.02 12.05 1.06
CA LEU A 39 -4.44 10.67 0.77
C LEU A 39 -3.52 9.67 1.46
N THR A 40 -4.08 8.68 2.13
CA THR A 40 -3.35 7.47 2.54
C THR A 40 -3.49 6.38 1.48
N ILE A 41 -2.37 5.83 1.03
CA ILE A 41 -2.29 4.63 0.19
C ILE A 41 -1.77 3.48 1.05
N VAL A 42 -2.60 2.47 1.31
CA VAL A 42 -2.18 1.24 2.03
C VAL A 42 -1.93 0.14 1.02
N THR A 43 -0.76 -0.50 1.12
CA THR A 43 -0.35 -1.53 0.18
C THR A 43 0.77 -2.43 0.73
N LEU A 44 1.26 -3.40 -0.05
CA LEU A 44 2.39 -4.28 0.26
C LEU A 44 3.06 -4.80 -1.03
N SER A 45 4.21 -5.46 -0.90
CA SER A 45 4.92 -6.10 -2.03
C SER A 45 5.21 -5.09 -3.17
N GLN A 46 5.03 -5.50 -4.43
CA GLN A 46 5.36 -4.70 -5.61
C GLN A 46 4.50 -3.44 -5.72
N MET A 47 3.28 -3.46 -5.17
CA MET A 47 2.39 -2.31 -5.17
C MET A 47 2.94 -1.14 -4.34
N VAL A 48 3.88 -1.37 -3.41
CA VAL A 48 4.62 -0.29 -2.72
C VAL A 48 5.40 0.57 -3.72
N GLN A 49 6.14 -0.05 -4.63
CA GLN A 49 6.96 0.68 -5.60
C GLN A 49 6.08 1.44 -6.60
N LYS A 50 4.98 0.82 -7.04
CA LYS A 50 3.98 1.47 -7.89
C LYS A 50 3.31 2.65 -7.18
N ALA A 51 3.04 2.53 -5.88
CA ALA A 51 2.49 3.63 -5.08
C ALA A 51 3.48 4.80 -4.97
N VAL A 52 4.78 4.54 -4.82
CA VAL A 52 5.82 5.58 -4.80
C VAL A 52 5.83 6.35 -6.13
N ILE A 53 5.86 5.65 -7.26
CA ILE A 53 5.82 6.31 -8.58
C ILE A 53 4.53 7.10 -8.77
N ALA A 54 3.37 6.52 -8.41
CA ALA A 54 2.10 7.23 -8.48
C ALA A 54 2.08 8.48 -7.58
N SER A 55 2.71 8.43 -6.41
CA SER A 55 2.81 9.59 -5.53
C SER A 55 3.70 10.70 -6.09
N ASP A 56 4.71 10.39 -6.91
CA ASP A 56 5.50 11.42 -7.59
C ASP A 56 4.70 12.16 -8.66
N GLU A 57 3.77 11.46 -9.34
CA GLU A 57 2.82 12.10 -10.26
C GLU A 57 1.80 12.94 -9.50
N LEU A 58 1.22 12.41 -8.42
CA LEU A 58 0.26 13.12 -7.57
C LEU A 58 0.85 14.40 -6.97
N ASP A 59 2.11 14.37 -6.52
CA ASP A 59 2.80 15.53 -5.98
C ASP A 59 2.93 16.66 -7.02
N ARG A 60 3.08 16.34 -8.32
CA ARG A 60 3.08 17.35 -9.41
C ARG A 60 1.72 17.99 -9.61
N GLU A 61 0.65 17.28 -9.27
CA GLU A 61 -0.71 17.79 -9.23
C GLU A 61 -1.06 18.47 -7.90
N GLY A 62 -0.11 18.53 -6.96
CA GLY A 62 -0.29 19.15 -5.64
C GLY A 62 -1.04 18.27 -4.63
N ILE A 63 -1.06 16.95 -4.82
CA ILE A 63 -1.69 15.98 -3.92
C ILE A 63 -0.61 15.21 -3.15
N SER A 64 -0.52 15.44 -1.84
CA SER A 64 0.45 14.76 -0.99
C SER A 64 -0.05 13.40 -0.51
N ALA A 65 0.50 12.32 -1.06
CA ALA A 65 0.14 10.95 -0.71
C ALA A 65 1.06 10.34 0.36
N GLU A 66 0.46 9.90 1.46
CA GLU A 66 1.09 9.04 2.44
C GLU A 66 1.05 7.58 1.97
N ILE A 67 2.17 6.86 2.05
CA ILE A 67 2.25 5.45 1.64
C ILE A 67 2.58 4.59 2.84
N ILE A 68 1.69 3.63 3.12
CA ILE A 68 1.86 2.60 4.14
C ILE A 68 2.17 1.27 3.47
N ASP A 69 3.36 0.75 3.71
CA ASP A 69 3.74 -0.63 3.40
C ASP A 69 3.44 -1.51 4.62
N LEU A 70 2.47 -2.40 4.49
CA LEU A 70 2.00 -3.25 5.59
C LEU A 70 3.07 -4.21 6.09
N ARG A 71 3.93 -4.73 5.20
CA ARG A 71 4.90 -5.82 5.41
C ARG A 71 4.35 -7.16 5.93
N THR A 72 3.49 -7.14 6.94
CA THR A 72 2.90 -8.29 7.62
C THR A 72 1.38 -8.22 7.54
N ILE A 73 0.75 -9.29 7.05
CA ILE A 73 -0.71 -9.40 6.98
C ILE A 73 -1.28 -9.95 8.29
N VAL A 74 -0.60 -10.92 8.91
CA VAL A 74 -1.02 -11.52 10.18
C VAL A 74 0.18 -11.61 11.13
N PRO A 75 0.19 -10.87 12.26
CA PRO A 75 -0.80 -9.88 12.68
C PRO A 75 -0.66 -8.55 11.89
N LEU A 76 -1.79 -7.98 11.50
CA LEU A 76 -1.84 -6.68 10.81
C LEU A 76 -1.58 -5.53 11.79
N ASP A 77 -0.74 -4.57 11.39
CA ASP A 77 -0.53 -3.31 12.13
C ASP A 77 -1.73 -2.35 11.95
N ARG A 78 -2.83 -2.66 12.63
CA ARG A 78 -4.08 -1.90 12.56
C ARG A 78 -3.89 -0.46 13.02
N ALA A 79 -3.02 -0.23 14.01
CA ALA A 79 -2.79 1.08 14.58
C ALA A 79 -2.14 2.04 13.58
N ALA A 80 -1.13 1.58 12.84
CA ALA A 80 -0.49 2.39 11.80
C ALA A 80 -1.48 2.82 10.70
N VAL A 81 -2.30 1.87 10.22
CA VAL A 81 -3.32 2.15 9.20
C VAL A 81 -4.34 3.19 9.70
N LEU A 82 -4.92 2.97 10.89
CA LEU A 82 -5.92 3.89 11.46
C LEU A 82 -5.33 5.30 11.71
N ALA A 83 -4.09 5.38 12.19
CA ALA A 83 -3.42 6.65 12.43
C ALA A 83 -3.20 7.44 11.14
N SER A 84 -2.74 6.76 10.08
CA SER A 84 -2.54 7.36 8.76
C SER A 84 -3.84 7.88 8.16
N VAL A 85 -4.89 7.05 8.14
CA VAL A 85 -6.18 7.44 7.56
C VAL A 85 -6.85 8.56 8.38
N ARG A 86 -6.65 8.60 9.71
CA ARG A 86 -7.10 9.72 10.54
C ARG A 86 -6.41 11.02 10.18
N LYS A 87 -5.11 10.97 9.84
CA LYS A 87 -4.34 12.14 9.41
C LYS A 87 -4.84 12.70 8.08
N THR A 88 -5.01 11.84 7.07
CA THR A 88 -5.32 12.28 5.71
C THR A 88 -6.83 12.47 5.47
N GLY A 89 -7.64 11.63 6.13
CA GLY A 89 -9.09 11.54 5.95
C GLY A 89 -9.50 10.85 4.65
N ARG A 90 -8.59 10.25 3.88
CA ARG A 90 -8.89 9.54 2.62
C ARG A 90 -8.05 8.28 2.52
N LEU A 91 -8.63 7.20 2.02
CA LEU A 91 -7.94 5.92 1.87
C LEU A 91 -8.13 5.33 0.47
N LEU A 92 -7.01 5.01 -0.17
CA LEU A 92 -6.91 4.09 -1.29
C LEU A 92 -6.16 2.84 -0.83
N ILE A 93 -6.76 1.66 -1.02
CA ILE A 93 -6.08 0.39 -0.79
C ILE A 93 -5.68 -0.17 -2.14
N ALA A 94 -4.38 -0.39 -2.34
CA ALA A 94 -3.82 -0.91 -3.57
C ALA A 94 -3.30 -2.33 -3.33
N ASP A 95 -3.88 -3.29 -4.04
CA ASP A 95 -3.63 -4.73 -3.86
C ASP A 95 -3.36 -5.37 -5.21
N GLU A 96 -2.42 -6.31 -5.27
CA GLU A 96 -2.13 -7.07 -6.49
C GLU A 96 -2.95 -8.35 -6.62
N ASP A 97 -3.69 -8.71 -5.57
CA ASP A 97 -4.65 -9.81 -5.57
C ASP A 97 -6.03 -9.35 -6.08
N TYR A 98 -7.00 -10.26 -6.05
CA TYR A 98 -8.37 -10.02 -6.46
C TYR A 98 -9.10 -8.98 -5.60
N LEU A 99 -9.98 -8.23 -6.25
CA LEU A 99 -10.86 -7.27 -5.60
C LEU A 99 -11.84 -7.96 -4.65
N SER A 100 -12.41 -9.09 -5.04
CA SER A 100 -13.22 -9.91 -4.13
C SER A 100 -12.33 -10.84 -3.31
N PHE A 101 -12.65 -10.96 -2.02
CA PHE A 101 -11.97 -11.87 -1.08
C PHE A 101 -10.46 -11.62 -0.86
N GLY A 102 -9.89 -10.55 -1.44
CA GLY A 102 -8.52 -10.12 -1.18
C GLY A 102 -8.35 -9.30 0.11
N LEU A 103 -7.09 -9.00 0.44
CA LEU A 103 -6.69 -8.23 1.63
C LEU A 103 -7.38 -6.86 1.69
N SER A 104 -7.61 -6.25 0.53
CA SER A 104 -8.27 -4.94 0.46
C SER A 104 -9.65 -4.92 1.13
N GLY A 105 -10.35 -6.06 1.21
CA GLY A 105 -11.62 -6.18 1.93
C GLY A 105 -11.45 -6.05 3.45
N GLU A 106 -10.47 -6.73 4.03
CA GLU A 106 -10.17 -6.71 5.47
C GLU A 106 -9.77 -5.30 5.94
N ILE A 107 -8.95 -4.59 5.17
CA ILE A 107 -8.55 -3.21 5.51
C ILE A 107 -9.75 -2.27 5.41
N SER A 108 -10.63 -2.46 4.41
CA SER A 108 -11.85 -1.66 4.31
C SER A 108 -12.80 -1.91 5.48
N ALA A 109 -12.94 -3.16 5.93
CA ALA A 109 -13.73 -3.51 7.11
C ALA A 109 -13.15 -2.88 8.38
N LEU A 110 -11.82 -2.95 8.57
CA LEU A 110 -11.12 -2.29 9.66
C LEU A 110 -11.48 -0.80 9.75
N ILE A 111 -11.50 -0.07 8.64
CA ILE A 111 -11.88 1.35 8.65
C ILE A 111 -13.36 1.53 8.99
N ALA A 112 -14.24 0.70 8.40
CA ALA A 112 -15.69 0.78 8.64
C ALA A 112 -16.06 0.54 10.11
N GLU A 113 -15.36 -0.38 10.79
CA GLU A 113 -15.54 -0.69 12.21
C GLU A 113 -15.01 0.40 13.15
N ASN A 114 -14.21 1.34 12.64
CA ASN A 114 -13.53 2.38 13.44
C ASN A 114 -13.87 3.80 12.96
N LEU A 115 -15.03 4.01 12.32
CA LEU A 115 -15.48 5.30 11.80
C LEU A 115 -15.69 6.37 12.88
N ASP A 116 -15.89 5.96 14.13
CA ASP A 116 -15.92 6.84 15.30
C ASP A 116 -14.57 7.53 15.56
N THR A 117 -13.46 6.91 15.14
CA THR A 117 -12.11 7.46 15.31
C THR A 117 -11.46 7.94 14.02
N VAL A 118 -12.04 7.64 12.85
CA VAL A 118 -11.47 7.95 11.53
C VAL A 118 -12.43 8.83 10.72
N PRO A 119 -12.17 10.15 10.59
CA PRO A 119 -13.02 11.05 9.84
C PRO A 119 -12.75 10.94 8.33
N LEU A 120 -13.56 10.15 7.63
CA LEU A 120 -13.47 10.02 6.17
C LEU A 120 -14.05 11.24 5.44
N LYS A 121 -13.23 11.90 4.63
CA LYS A 121 -13.59 12.98 3.69
C LYS A 121 -14.15 12.43 2.37
N ALA A 122 -13.93 11.15 2.09
CA ALA A 122 -14.43 10.44 0.91
C ALA A 122 -14.57 8.94 1.22
N PRO A 123 -15.42 8.20 0.49
CA PRO A 123 -15.51 6.75 0.63
C PRO A 123 -14.16 6.06 0.39
N VAL A 124 -13.88 4.99 1.14
CA VAL A 124 -12.71 4.13 0.92
C VAL A 124 -12.75 3.59 -0.51
N ARG A 125 -11.61 3.63 -1.21
CA ARG A 125 -11.46 3.06 -2.56
C ARG A 125 -10.48 1.90 -2.53
N ARG A 126 -10.76 0.89 -3.36
CA ARG A 126 -9.92 -0.30 -3.53
C ARG A 126 -9.52 -0.40 -5.00
N LEU A 127 -8.23 -0.61 -5.24
CA LEU A 127 -7.64 -0.87 -6.55
C LEU A 127 -7.00 -2.25 -6.48
N ALA A 128 -7.57 -3.21 -7.22
CA ALA A 128 -7.20 -4.61 -7.18
C ALA A 128 -7.56 -5.27 -8.52
N VAL A 129 -7.10 -6.51 -8.73
CA VAL A 129 -7.39 -7.27 -9.95
C VAL A 129 -8.88 -7.62 -10.00
N PRO A 130 -9.58 -7.47 -11.15
CA PRO A 130 -10.97 -7.91 -11.27
C PRO A 130 -11.10 -9.43 -11.10
N ASP A 131 -12.30 -9.92 -10.76
CA ASP A 131 -12.57 -11.35 -10.51
C ASP A 131 -12.58 -12.19 -11.79
N VAL A 132 -11.44 -12.25 -12.46
CA VAL A 132 -11.17 -12.99 -13.69
C VAL A 132 -9.81 -13.67 -13.57
N PRO A 133 -9.56 -14.81 -14.22
CA PRO A 133 -8.24 -15.45 -14.16
C PRO A 133 -7.12 -14.48 -14.54
N ILE A 134 -6.06 -14.43 -13.73
CA ILE A 134 -4.87 -13.62 -14.03
C ILE A 134 -4.29 -14.10 -15.37
N PRO A 135 -4.18 -13.22 -16.39
CA PRO A 135 -3.66 -13.59 -17.70
C PRO A 135 -2.18 -13.98 -17.60
N TYR A 136 -1.77 -14.89 -18.50
CA TYR A 136 -0.38 -15.31 -18.66
C TYR A 136 0.45 -14.24 -19.40
#